data_AF-A0A1J5MST5-F1
#
_entry.id   AF-A0A1J5MST5-F1
#
_cell.length_a   1.000
_cell.length_b   1.000
_cell.length_c   1.000
_cell.angle_alpha   90.00
_cell.angle_beta   90.00
_cell.angle_gamma   90.00
#
_symmetry.space_group_name_H-M   'P 1'
#
loop_
_entity.id
_entity.type
_entity.pdbx_description
1 polymer ?
#
loop_
_entity_poly.entity_id
_entity_poly.type
_entity_poly.pdbx_seq_one_letter_code
_entity_poly.pdbx_strand_id
1 'polypeptide(L)'
;MRQETDVLIIGSGINSLVAALVLQRKGLQVSVFEQASEPGGAVRSGPYTEPGFTHDWAAMNLSLFAGSPFFQEFGPELMEAGLEFAPAQHCFASSFADGRWLGIGNDVDANVEKISAFANNDSEAWRVLTAAFPDQAAHIFAILGSSFGLRSVAKNSWNLLRDQKLSGALDLGRFLASSPRAWLDETFSSEHVKATLAAWGMHLDFAPDIAGGAVFPYLEAMANQAFGMVIGKGGADTVTRALIKCITDRGGSVVCDAAVQQVLIEQGRAVGIRLADGSDHYASKSVIANVAPKNLSKLIGDTDPTYDKGLQSFRHAPGTLMIHLAMEDLPDWTAAPELRDYAYVHLAPSLDQMARCFQQAQAGLLPQEPVVVVGQPTAIDPTRAPDGKHVLWLQVRMVPGEIKGDAAGEIAARDWQQAAAQMAARALDILETHAPGTRAKIIGQRIVSPIELEADNPNLVGGDQICGSHHLSQHFVYRPQRGRSDGTTPIKDLYHTGAAVWPGAGTGAGPGYLLGKKLTT
;
A
#
# COMPACT_ATOMS: atom_id res chain seq x y z
N MET A 1 3.23 32.48 -27.44
CA MET A 1 4.31 31.52 -27.15
C MET A 1 3.70 30.40 -26.34
N ARG A 2 3.81 29.14 -26.78
CA ARG A 2 3.32 28.00 -26.01
C ARG A 2 4.13 27.94 -24.72
N GLN A 3 3.47 27.89 -23.56
CA GLN A 3 4.15 27.70 -22.29
C GLN A 3 4.52 26.20 -22.24
N GLU A 4 5.71 25.87 -22.71
CA GLU A 4 6.18 24.49 -22.86
C GLU A 4 6.95 24.06 -21.61
N THR A 5 6.39 23.08 -20.90
CA THR A 5 7.07 22.34 -19.82
C THR A 5 7.79 21.14 -20.44
N ASP A 6 8.89 20.64 -19.86
CA ASP A 6 9.55 19.45 -20.43
C ASP A 6 8.70 18.19 -20.25
N VAL A 7 8.15 18.00 -19.06
CA VAL A 7 7.37 16.82 -18.69
C VAL A 7 6.06 17.23 -18.03
N LEU A 8 4.95 16.67 -18.52
CA LEU A 8 3.64 16.78 -17.87
C LEU A 8 3.32 15.46 -17.17
N ILE A 9 2.81 15.51 -15.95
CA ILE A 9 2.44 14.32 -15.16
C ILE A 9 0.97 14.39 -14.79
N ILE A 10 0.23 13.30 -15.04
CA ILE A 10 -1.20 13.17 -14.75
C ILE A 10 -1.37 12.42 -13.43
N GLY A 11 -2.01 13.06 -12.46
CA GLY A 11 -2.22 12.60 -11.08
C GLY A 11 -1.05 12.94 -10.15
N SER A 12 -1.34 13.29 -8.90
CA SER A 12 -0.35 13.67 -7.88
C SER A 12 -0.08 12.61 -6.81
N GLY A 13 -0.43 11.35 -7.07
CA GLY A 13 -0.07 10.25 -6.18
C GLY A 13 1.44 10.16 -5.95
N ILE A 14 1.86 9.53 -4.84
CA ILE A 14 3.27 9.51 -4.39
C ILE A 14 4.29 9.18 -5.50
N ASN A 15 3.99 8.24 -6.39
CA ASN A 15 4.88 7.87 -7.51
C ASN A 15 5.04 8.98 -8.56
N SER A 16 4.01 9.79 -8.80
CA SER A 16 4.11 10.98 -9.66
C SER A 16 5.03 12.03 -9.06
N LEU A 17 4.85 12.32 -7.78
CA LEU A 17 5.64 13.33 -7.06
C LEU A 17 7.12 12.90 -6.98
N VAL A 18 7.36 11.61 -6.73
CA VAL A 18 8.71 11.03 -6.77
C VAL A 18 9.32 11.15 -8.16
N ALA A 19 8.60 10.77 -9.22
CA ALA A 19 9.09 10.90 -10.60
C ALA A 19 9.41 12.36 -10.94
N ALA A 20 8.51 13.30 -10.58
CA ALA A 20 8.72 14.73 -10.77
C ALA A 20 10.02 15.21 -10.13
N LEU A 21 10.24 14.85 -8.86
CA LEU A 21 11.42 15.30 -8.13
C LEU A 21 12.72 14.75 -8.72
N VAL A 22 12.72 13.47 -9.15
CA VAL A 22 13.87 12.85 -9.81
C VAL A 22 14.19 13.55 -11.14
N LEU A 23 13.17 13.87 -11.94
CA LEU A 23 13.31 14.59 -13.22
C LEU A 23 13.85 16.02 -12.99
N GLN A 24 13.33 16.73 -11.99
CA GLN A 24 13.80 18.07 -11.66
C GLN A 24 15.23 18.11 -11.12
N ARG A 25 15.68 17.08 -10.39
CA ARG A 25 17.09 16.96 -9.98
C ARG A 25 18.04 16.91 -11.19
N LYS A 26 17.51 16.60 -12.37
CA LYS A 26 18.22 16.56 -13.65
C LYS A 26 17.98 17.80 -14.52
N GLY A 27 17.35 18.83 -13.96
CA GLY A 27 17.13 20.13 -14.59
C GLY A 27 15.91 20.19 -15.52
N LEU A 28 15.06 19.16 -15.53
CA LEU A 28 13.84 19.17 -16.34
C LEU A 28 12.73 20.00 -15.66
N GLN A 29 12.01 20.79 -16.45
CA GLN A 29 10.81 21.47 -16.00
C GLN A 29 9.64 20.48 -15.95
N VAL A 30 8.93 20.42 -14.81
CA VAL A 30 7.86 19.44 -14.58
C VAL A 30 6.61 20.14 -14.07
N SER A 31 5.46 19.75 -14.62
CA SER A 31 4.14 20.17 -14.16
C SER A 31 3.26 18.95 -13.90
N VAL A 32 2.77 18.82 -12.67
CA VAL A 32 1.85 17.76 -12.24
C VAL A 32 0.43 18.31 -12.24
N PHE A 33 -0.52 17.56 -12.80
CA PHE A 33 -1.94 17.92 -12.87
C PHE A 33 -2.76 16.94 -12.05
N GLU A 34 -3.45 17.45 -11.04
CA GLU A 34 -4.29 16.71 -10.11
C GLU A 34 -5.74 17.11 -10.31
N GLN A 35 -6.63 16.13 -10.39
CA GLN A 35 -8.06 16.39 -10.55
C GLN A 35 -8.74 16.84 -9.25
N ALA A 36 -8.24 16.39 -8.10
CA ALA A 36 -8.76 16.75 -6.79
C ALA A 36 -8.33 18.19 -6.41
N SER A 37 -9.03 18.77 -5.45
CA SER A 37 -8.69 20.07 -4.86
C SER A 37 -7.41 20.04 -4.03
N GLU A 38 -6.99 18.84 -3.60
CA GLU A 38 -5.79 18.62 -2.80
C GLU A 38 -4.92 17.50 -3.41
N PRO A 39 -3.59 17.67 -3.45
CA PRO A 39 -2.69 16.68 -4.00
C PRO A 39 -2.36 15.54 -3.02
N GLY A 40 -1.75 14.47 -3.53
CA GLY A 40 -1.17 13.37 -2.74
C GLY A 40 -1.84 12.01 -2.94
N GLY A 41 -3.00 11.96 -3.60
CA GLY A 41 -3.73 10.71 -3.88
C GLY A 41 -4.10 9.96 -2.59
N ALA A 42 -3.65 8.70 -2.46
CA ALA A 42 -3.96 7.86 -1.29
C ALA A 42 -3.11 8.17 -0.04
N VAL A 43 -2.10 9.04 -0.14
CA VAL A 43 -1.25 9.45 1.00
C VAL A 43 -1.63 10.87 1.41
N ARG A 44 -2.78 10.97 2.08
CA ARG A 44 -3.36 12.22 2.59
C ARG A 44 -3.80 12.04 4.03
N SER A 45 -3.80 13.13 4.79
CA SER A 45 -4.23 13.15 6.17
C SER A 45 -5.06 14.41 6.42
N GLY A 46 -6.08 14.30 7.26
CA GLY A 46 -6.99 15.41 7.51
C GLY A 46 -7.97 15.19 8.65
N PRO A 47 -8.71 16.24 9.04
CA PRO A 47 -9.69 16.19 10.13
C PRO A 47 -11.03 15.58 9.67
N TYR A 48 -11.02 14.29 9.31
CA TYR A 48 -12.19 13.63 8.71
C TYR A 48 -13.34 13.30 9.67
N THR A 49 -13.16 13.48 10.99
CA THR A 49 -14.20 13.23 11.99
C THR A 49 -14.58 14.51 12.75
N GLU A 50 -13.64 15.05 13.54
CA GLU A 50 -13.84 16.17 14.44
C GLU A 50 -12.64 17.13 14.34
N PRO A 51 -12.83 18.44 14.61
CA PRO A 51 -11.71 19.39 14.63
C PRO A 51 -10.60 18.95 15.59
N GLY A 52 -9.34 19.01 15.12
CA GLY A 52 -8.16 18.65 15.90
C GLY A 52 -7.78 17.16 15.87
N PHE A 53 -8.57 16.28 15.25
CA PHE A 53 -8.27 14.86 15.10
C PHE A 53 -7.79 14.53 13.68
N THR A 54 -6.50 14.29 13.49
CA THR A 54 -5.89 14.06 12.18
C THR A 54 -5.82 12.57 11.83
N HIS A 55 -6.56 12.17 10.80
CA HIS A 55 -6.65 10.79 10.30
C HIS A 55 -5.90 10.62 8.99
N ASP A 56 -5.30 9.45 8.76
CA ASP A 56 -4.77 9.08 7.44
C ASP A 56 -5.89 8.50 6.57
N TRP A 57 -6.09 9.04 5.37
CA TRP A 57 -7.23 8.66 4.51
C TRP A 57 -7.18 7.19 4.08
N ALA A 58 -5.99 6.71 3.69
CA ALA A 58 -5.80 5.33 3.24
C ALA A 58 -4.50 4.69 3.75
N ALA A 59 -3.34 5.32 3.64
CA ALA A 59 -2.08 4.70 4.09
C ALA A 59 -1.56 5.35 5.38
N MET A 60 -1.31 4.55 6.42
CA MET A 60 -0.71 4.99 7.70
C MET A 60 0.77 4.59 7.81
N ASN A 61 1.12 3.35 7.41
CA ASN A 61 2.50 2.85 7.45
C ASN A 61 3.35 3.43 6.31
N LEU A 62 4.49 4.05 6.68
CA LEU A 62 5.44 4.67 5.77
C LEU A 62 6.80 3.97 5.75
N SER A 63 6.94 2.80 6.38
CA SER A 63 8.20 2.03 6.42
C SER A 63 8.77 1.74 5.04
N LEU A 64 7.93 1.40 4.06
CA LEU A 64 8.39 1.19 2.69
C LEU A 64 8.98 2.45 2.06
N PHE A 65 8.44 3.63 2.38
CA PHE A 65 8.99 4.89 1.88
C PHE A 65 10.32 5.21 2.57
N ALA A 66 10.38 5.12 3.90
CA ALA A 66 11.59 5.40 4.67
C ALA A 66 12.74 4.42 4.34
N GLY A 67 12.43 3.16 4.07
CA GLY A 67 13.40 2.15 3.62
C GLY A 67 13.70 2.17 2.12
N SER A 68 13.08 3.06 1.34
CA SER A 68 13.19 3.02 -0.12
C SER A 68 14.56 3.50 -0.63
N PRO A 69 15.04 2.98 -1.78
CA PRO A 69 16.21 3.53 -2.47
C PRO A 69 16.06 5.00 -2.86
N PHE A 70 14.82 5.47 -3.05
CA PHE A 70 14.54 6.89 -3.29
C PHE A 70 14.85 7.72 -2.04
N PHE A 71 14.34 7.32 -0.87
CA PHE A 71 14.59 8.04 0.37
C PHE A 71 16.08 8.02 0.77
N GLN A 72 16.82 6.96 0.45
CA GLN A 72 18.28 6.96 0.61
C GLN A 72 18.98 8.07 -0.20
N GLU A 73 18.46 8.44 -1.38
CA GLU A 73 19.07 9.44 -2.28
C GLU A 73 18.52 10.87 -2.06
N PHE A 74 17.29 11.00 -1.59
CA PHE A 74 16.56 12.29 -1.46
C PHE A 74 16.17 12.64 -0.01
N GLY A 75 16.37 11.74 0.94
CA GLY A 75 15.94 11.89 2.33
C GLY A 75 16.40 13.19 3.01
N PRO A 76 17.68 13.58 2.92
CA PRO A 76 18.15 14.83 3.52
C PRO A 76 17.36 16.05 3.04
N GLU A 77 17.10 16.14 1.73
CA GLU A 77 16.33 17.23 1.14
C GLU A 77 14.86 17.22 1.60
N LEU A 78 14.26 16.04 1.68
CA LEU A 78 12.87 15.90 2.14
C LEU A 78 12.74 16.29 3.62
N MET A 79 13.71 15.93 4.45
CA MET A 79 13.75 16.30 5.87
C MET A 79 13.93 17.81 6.04
N GLU A 80 14.80 18.44 5.24
CA GLU A 80 14.91 19.90 5.17
C GLU A 80 13.60 20.57 4.72
N ALA A 81 12.81 19.88 3.89
CA ALA A 81 11.48 20.30 3.47
C ALA A 81 10.37 19.99 4.49
N GLY A 82 10.70 19.45 5.67
CA GLY A 82 9.77 19.21 6.78
C GLY A 82 9.20 17.79 6.85
N LEU A 83 9.79 16.82 6.16
CA LEU A 83 9.44 15.40 6.35
C LEU A 83 9.97 14.91 7.70
N GLU A 84 9.05 14.47 8.57
CA GLU A 84 9.37 13.83 9.83
C GLU A 84 8.62 12.49 9.98
N PHE A 85 9.32 11.48 10.50
CA PHE A 85 8.73 10.18 10.84
C PHE A 85 8.55 10.05 12.35
N ALA A 86 7.52 9.33 12.76
CA ALA A 86 7.33 8.88 14.14
C ALA A 86 7.60 7.36 14.19
N PRO A 87 8.71 6.92 14.82
CA PRO A 87 9.06 5.50 14.89
C PRO A 87 8.24 4.78 15.96
N ALA A 88 7.75 3.59 15.61
CA ALA A 88 7.07 2.67 16.50
C ALA A 88 7.97 1.46 16.80
N GLN A 89 8.33 1.29 18.07
CA GLN A 89 9.07 0.12 18.54
C GLN A 89 8.14 -1.11 18.63
N HIS A 90 6.91 -0.90 19.10
CA HIS A 90 5.83 -1.88 19.05
C HIS A 90 5.11 -1.80 17.71
N CYS A 91 5.52 -2.64 16.77
CA CYS A 91 5.16 -2.49 15.36
C CYS A 91 3.75 -2.97 15.08
N PHE A 92 3.48 -4.26 15.31
CA PHE A 92 2.16 -4.84 15.10
C PHE A 92 1.89 -5.98 16.07
N ALA A 93 0.62 -6.24 16.35
CA ALA A 93 0.18 -7.35 17.16
C ALA A 93 -1.10 -7.96 16.62
N SER A 94 -1.46 -9.14 17.09
CA SER A 94 -2.79 -9.72 16.89
C SER A 94 -3.42 -10.05 18.23
N SER A 95 -4.72 -9.76 18.34
CA SER A 95 -5.54 -10.18 19.46
C SER A 95 -6.41 -11.35 19.01
N PHE A 96 -6.60 -12.34 19.90
CA PHE A 96 -7.34 -13.57 19.60
C PHE A 96 -8.54 -13.71 20.54
N ALA A 97 -9.60 -14.35 20.06
CA ALA A 97 -10.85 -14.52 20.81
C ALA A 97 -10.71 -15.41 22.05
N ASP A 98 -9.64 -16.22 22.14
CA ASP A 98 -9.30 -17.03 23.32
C ASP A 98 -8.58 -16.22 24.41
N GLY A 99 -8.48 -14.90 24.26
CA GLY A 99 -7.84 -13.98 25.20
C GLY A 99 -6.32 -13.93 25.08
N ARG A 100 -5.71 -14.68 24.15
CA ARG A 100 -4.28 -14.58 23.86
C ARG A 100 -3.99 -13.44 22.89
N TRP A 101 -2.72 -13.06 22.81
CA TRP A 101 -2.22 -12.07 21.87
C TRP A 101 -0.74 -12.30 21.58
N LEU A 102 -0.28 -11.89 20.41
CA LEU A 102 1.13 -11.90 20.04
C LEU A 102 1.48 -10.56 19.41
N GLY A 103 2.56 -9.93 19.88
CA GLY A 103 3.04 -8.67 19.34
C GLY A 103 4.51 -8.75 18.93
N ILE A 104 4.81 -8.17 17.77
CA ILE A 104 6.15 -8.07 17.19
C ILE A 104 6.60 -6.61 17.24
N GLY A 105 7.77 -6.39 17.82
CA GLY A 105 8.45 -5.09 17.83
C GLY A 105 9.86 -5.17 17.25
N ASN A 106 10.65 -4.13 17.46
CA ASN A 106 12.04 -4.06 16.99
C ASN A 106 13.08 -4.57 18.01
N ASP A 107 12.65 -5.37 18.98
CA ASP A 107 13.50 -6.04 19.96
C ASP A 107 13.42 -7.56 19.75
N VAL A 108 14.56 -8.15 19.34
CA VAL A 108 14.67 -9.57 19.01
C VAL A 108 14.39 -10.46 20.22
N ASP A 109 14.94 -10.11 21.39
CA ASP A 109 14.82 -10.97 22.57
C ASP A 109 13.41 -10.90 23.15
N ALA A 110 12.79 -9.72 23.15
CA ALA A 110 11.39 -9.56 23.54
C ALA A 110 10.44 -10.32 22.59
N ASN A 111 10.70 -10.30 21.28
CA ASN A 111 9.93 -11.07 20.31
C ASN A 111 10.06 -12.58 20.55
N VAL A 112 11.29 -13.07 20.76
CA VAL A 112 11.54 -14.49 21.04
C VAL A 112 10.84 -14.93 22.32
N GLU A 113 10.92 -14.14 23.39
CA GLU A 113 10.24 -14.42 24.65
C GLU A 113 8.72 -14.57 24.43
N LYS A 114 8.09 -13.60 23.76
CA LYS A 114 6.66 -13.65 23.44
C LYS A 114 6.28 -14.85 22.57
N ILE A 115 7.09 -15.19 21.56
CA ILE A 115 6.82 -16.34 20.68
C ILE A 115 6.99 -17.66 21.44
N SER A 116 7.98 -17.76 22.33
CA SER A 116 8.21 -18.97 23.14
C SER A 116 7.02 -19.32 24.04
N ALA A 117 6.26 -18.32 24.48
CA ALA A 117 5.05 -18.52 25.27
C ALA A 117 3.92 -19.23 24.50
N PHE A 118 4.00 -19.26 23.16
CA PHE A 118 3.10 -20.04 22.30
C PHE A 118 3.64 -21.43 22.01
N ALA A 119 4.90 -21.51 21.56
CA ALA A 119 5.57 -22.77 21.27
C ALA A 119 7.10 -22.59 21.27
N ASN A 120 7.83 -23.43 22.02
CA ASN A 120 9.29 -23.31 22.14
C ASN A 120 10.02 -23.45 20.79
N ASN A 121 9.58 -24.35 19.91
CA ASN A 121 10.16 -24.55 18.58
C ASN A 121 9.95 -23.34 17.65
N ASP A 122 8.88 -22.58 17.81
CA ASP A 122 8.62 -21.39 16.99
C ASP A 122 9.61 -20.27 17.32
N SER A 123 10.06 -20.19 18.58
CA SER A 123 11.08 -19.23 18.98
C SER A 123 12.45 -19.50 18.37
N GLU A 124 12.80 -20.78 18.17
CA GLU A 124 14.02 -21.17 17.46
C GLU A 124 13.90 -20.86 15.96
N ALA A 125 12.76 -21.18 15.35
CA ALA A 125 12.49 -20.82 13.96
C ALA A 125 12.62 -19.29 13.75
N TRP A 126 12.10 -18.50 14.68
CA TRP A 126 12.23 -17.05 14.65
C TRP A 126 13.69 -16.57 14.73
N ARG A 127 14.51 -17.17 15.60
CA ARG A 127 15.96 -16.85 15.69
C ARG A 127 16.68 -17.19 14.39
N VAL A 128 16.35 -18.32 13.76
CA VAL A 128 16.92 -18.71 12.46
C VAL A 128 16.55 -17.70 11.37
N LEU A 129 15.27 -17.30 11.27
CA LEU A 129 14.83 -16.29 10.30
C LEU A 129 15.52 -14.94 10.55
N THR A 130 15.65 -14.55 11.81
CA THR A 130 16.31 -13.30 12.23
C THR A 130 17.77 -13.27 11.78
N ALA A 131 18.52 -14.35 12.05
CA ALA A 131 19.92 -14.47 11.67
C ALA A 131 20.11 -14.47 10.14
N ALA A 132 19.18 -15.07 9.40
CA ALA A 132 19.23 -15.16 7.95
C ALA A 132 18.75 -13.90 7.21
N PHE A 133 18.01 -13.01 7.89
CA PHE A 133 17.33 -11.89 7.26
C PHE A 133 18.25 -10.93 6.48
N PRO A 134 19.42 -10.48 6.99
CA PRO A 134 20.27 -9.54 6.26
C PRO A 134 20.66 -10.03 4.86
N ASP A 135 21.04 -11.31 4.76
CA ASP A 135 21.45 -11.93 3.50
C ASP A 135 20.25 -12.21 2.59
N GLN A 136 19.16 -12.75 3.13
CA GLN A 136 17.96 -13.05 2.35
C GLN A 136 17.28 -11.78 1.82
N ALA A 137 17.17 -10.74 2.66
CA ALA A 137 16.58 -9.46 2.30
C ALA A 137 17.35 -8.81 1.15
N ALA A 138 18.68 -8.86 1.14
CA ALA A 138 19.49 -8.32 0.04
C ALA A 138 19.13 -8.96 -1.31
N HIS A 139 18.94 -10.29 -1.35
CA HIS A 139 18.55 -10.99 -2.57
C HIS A 139 17.09 -10.71 -2.97
N ILE A 140 16.17 -10.70 -2.01
CA ILE A 140 14.75 -10.43 -2.27
C ILE A 140 14.57 -8.99 -2.76
N PHE A 141 15.16 -7.99 -2.09
CA PHE A 141 15.11 -6.59 -2.52
C PHE A 141 15.83 -6.36 -3.84
N ALA A 142 16.90 -7.10 -4.15
CA ALA A 142 17.51 -7.02 -5.47
C ALA A 142 16.55 -7.48 -6.58
N ILE A 143 15.68 -8.46 -6.31
CA ILE A 143 14.64 -8.89 -7.25
C ILE A 143 13.53 -7.85 -7.31
N LEU A 144 12.92 -7.52 -6.16
CA LEU A 144 11.75 -6.64 -6.04
C LEU A 144 12.03 -5.18 -6.45
N GLY A 145 13.26 -4.71 -6.28
CA GLY A 145 13.70 -3.36 -6.65
C GLY A 145 14.32 -3.25 -8.04
N SER A 146 14.49 -4.36 -8.77
CA SER A 146 15.14 -4.33 -10.09
C SER A 146 14.20 -3.96 -11.23
N SER A 147 14.75 -3.31 -12.25
CA SER A 147 14.12 -3.32 -13.57
C SER A 147 14.24 -4.73 -14.17
N PHE A 148 13.18 -5.26 -14.79
CA PHE A 148 13.21 -6.57 -15.45
C PHE A 148 13.95 -6.59 -16.81
N GLY A 149 14.98 -5.74 -16.97
CA GLY A 149 15.85 -5.81 -18.14
C GLY A 149 16.72 -7.07 -18.11
N LEU A 150 17.05 -7.62 -19.29
CA LEU A 150 17.88 -8.83 -19.42
C LEU A 150 19.20 -8.74 -18.63
N ARG A 151 19.85 -7.57 -18.62
CA ARG A 151 21.09 -7.33 -17.87
C ARG A 151 20.89 -7.42 -16.36
N SER A 152 19.83 -6.79 -15.84
CA SER A 152 19.51 -6.80 -14.41
C SER A 152 19.16 -8.21 -13.95
N VAL A 153 18.33 -8.93 -14.71
CA VAL A 153 17.97 -10.33 -14.44
C VAL A 153 19.23 -11.21 -14.44
N ALA A 154 20.07 -11.13 -15.48
CA ALA A 154 21.28 -11.93 -15.56
C ALA A 154 22.24 -11.64 -14.38
N LYS A 155 22.43 -10.36 -14.03
CA LYS A 155 23.27 -9.95 -12.90
C LYS A 155 22.73 -10.49 -11.57
N ASN A 156 21.43 -10.34 -11.33
CA ASN A 156 20.79 -10.79 -10.10
C ASN A 156 20.84 -12.32 -9.98
N SER A 157 20.55 -13.05 -11.07
CA SER A 157 20.67 -14.52 -11.10
C SER A 157 22.11 -15.00 -10.88
N TRP A 158 23.11 -14.32 -11.47
CA TRP A 158 24.52 -14.64 -11.25
C TRP A 158 24.94 -14.44 -9.79
N ASN A 159 24.58 -13.29 -9.21
CA ASN A 159 24.89 -12.99 -7.81
C ASN A 159 24.22 -14.01 -6.87
N LEU A 160 22.94 -14.33 -7.11
CA LEU A 160 22.22 -15.34 -6.34
C LEU A 160 22.90 -16.71 -6.43
N LEU A 161 23.25 -17.18 -7.63
CA LEU A 161 23.94 -18.47 -7.81
C LEU A 161 25.33 -18.48 -7.17
N ARG A 162 26.06 -17.36 -7.22
CA ARG A 162 27.37 -17.23 -6.59
C ARG A 162 27.28 -17.28 -5.07
N ASP A 163 26.30 -16.58 -4.50
CA ASP A 163 26.19 -16.36 -3.05
C ASP A 163 25.47 -17.53 -2.36
N GLN A 164 24.41 -18.07 -2.97
CA GLN A 164 23.52 -19.10 -2.39
C GLN A 164 23.66 -20.49 -3.02
N LYS A 165 24.50 -20.64 -4.06
CA LYS A 165 24.62 -21.88 -4.87
C LYS A 165 23.29 -22.26 -5.54
N LEU A 166 23.29 -23.38 -6.26
CA LEU A 166 22.08 -23.84 -6.97
C LEU A 166 20.95 -24.23 -6.01
N SER A 167 21.26 -24.90 -4.89
CA SER A 167 20.26 -25.30 -3.91
C SER A 167 19.55 -24.10 -3.28
N GLY A 168 20.30 -23.10 -2.80
CA GLY A 168 19.70 -21.90 -2.20
C GLY A 168 18.94 -21.05 -3.22
N ALA A 169 19.37 -21.04 -4.48
CA ALA A 169 18.60 -20.40 -5.56
C ALA A 169 17.26 -21.11 -5.82
N LEU A 170 17.23 -22.45 -5.77
CA LEU A 170 16.00 -23.24 -5.89
C LEU A 170 15.09 -23.07 -4.67
N ASP A 171 15.66 -23.01 -3.46
CA ASP A 171 14.90 -22.76 -2.23
C ASP A 171 14.26 -21.37 -2.23
N LEU A 172 15.00 -20.34 -2.67
CA LEU A 172 14.44 -19.00 -2.87
C LEU A 172 13.34 -19.02 -3.94
N GLY A 173 13.54 -19.74 -5.04
CA GLY A 173 12.53 -19.90 -6.09
C GLY A 173 11.24 -20.58 -5.57
N ARG A 174 11.39 -21.60 -4.73
CA ARG A 174 10.27 -22.29 -4.05
C ARG A 174 9.55 -21.32 -3.12
N PHE A 175 10.28 -20.60 -2.27
CA PHE A 175 9.73 -19.60 -1.36
C PHE A 175 8.94 -18.50 -2.09
N LEU A 176 9.50 -17.94 -3.18
CA LEU A 176 8.85 -16.92 -4.01
C LEU A 176 7.60 -17.43 -4.74
N ALA A 177 7.42 -18.76 -4.85
CA ALA A 177 6.21 -19.37 -5.41
C ALA A 177 5.23 -19.87 -4.33
N SER A 178 5.67 -20.02 -3.09
CA SER A 178 4.84 -20.51 -1.98
C SER A 178 3.73 -19.55 -1.59
N SER A 179 2.62 -20.11 -1.11
CA SER A 179 1.59 -19.32 -0.44
C SER A 179 1.99 -18.99 1.00
N PRO A 180 1.40 -17.95 1.63
CA PRO A 180 1.62 -17.68 3.04
C PRO A 180 1.40 -18.91 3.92
N ARG A 181 0.30 -19.65 3.71
CA ARG A 181 -0.01 -20.85 4.49
C ARG A 181 1.08 -21.91 4.36
N ALA A 182 1.49 -22.25 3.15
CA ALA A 182 2.49 -23.29 2.93
C ALA A 182 3.81 -22.94 3.63
N TRP A 183 4.27 -21.68 3.51
CA TRP A 183 5.49 -21.25 4.19
C TRP A 183 5.34 -21.25 5.72
N LEU A 184 4.21 -20.75 6.23
CA LEU A 184 3.96 -20.65 7.67
C LEU A 184 3.77 -22.01 8.33
N ASP A 185 3.10 -22.96 7.67
CA ASP A 185 2.94 -24.35 8.15
C ASP A 185 4.25 -25.11 8.17
N GLU A 186 5.16 -24.83 7.23
CA GLU A 186 6.51 -25.40 7.22
C GLU A 186 7.43 -24.79 8.30
N THR A 187 7.17 -23.54 8.70
CA THR A 187 8.10 -22.76 9.55
C THR A 187 7.70 -22.73 11.02
N PHE A 188 6.40 -22.68 11.31
CA PHE A 188 5.86 -22.49 12.65
C PHE A 188 4.83 -23.56 12.99
N SER A 189 4.67 -23.84 14.28
CA SER A 189 3.72 -24.83 14.80
C SER A 189 2.49 -24.19 15.44
N SER A 190 2.62 -22.99 16.03
CA SER A 190 1.51 -22.27 16.65
C SER A 190 0.64 -21.58 15.61
N GLU A 191 -0.65 -21.89 15.61
CA GLU A 191 -1.65 -21.22 14.77
C GLU A 191 -1.71 -19.71 15.02
N HIS A 192 -1.44 -19.26 16.24
CA HIS A 192 -1.42 -17.84 16.61
C HIS A 192 -0.24 -17.11 15.96
N VAL A 193 0.95 -17.70 15.98
CA VAL A 193 2.14 -17.13 15.32
C VAL A 193 1.88 -17.04 13.81
N LYS A 194 1.36 -18.11 13.20
CA LYS A 194 1.02 -18.14 11.78
C LYS A 194 -0.01 -17.06 11.42
N ALA A 195 -1.09 -16.93 12.19
CA ALA A 195 -2.13 -15.94 11.95
C ALA A 195 -1.59 -14.50 12.05
N THR A 196 -0.77 -14.21 13.07
CA THR A 196 -0.15 -12.89 13.24
C THR A 196 0.71 -12.47 12.05
N LEU A 197 1.49 -13.39 11.49
CA LEU A 197 2.30 -13.07 10.32
C LEU A 197 1.48 -13.01 9.02
N ALA A 198 0.53 -13.93 8.83
CA ALA A 198 -0.30 -13.98 7.64
C ALA A 198 -1.22 -12.76 7.46
N ALA A 199 -1.58 -12.08 8.55
CA ALA A 199 -2.37 -10.84 8.49
C ALA A 199 -1.73 -9.78 7.59
N TRP A 200 -0.40 -9.72 7.50
CA TRP A 200 0.30 -8.84 6.55
C TRP A 200 -0.01 -9.17 5.10
N GLY A 201 -0.17 -10.45 4.74
CA GLY A 201 -0.57 -10.87 3.40
C GLY A 201 -1.90 -10.24 2.94
N MET A 202 -2.79 -9.93 3.89
CA MET A 202 -4.10 -9.30 3.64
C MET A 202 -4.03 -7.78 3.41
N HIS A 203 -2.91 -7.12 3.72
CA HIS A 203 -2.66 -5.72 3.32
C HIS A 203 -2.45 -5.61 1.80
N LEU A 204 -1.90 -6.66 1.20
CA LEU A 204 -1.98 -6.93 -0.24
C LEU A 204 -3.10 -7.95 -0.50
N ASP A 205 -3.20 -8.50 -1.70
CA ASP A 205 -4.12 -9.60 -2.03
C ASP A 205 -3.45 -10.97 -1.92
N PHE A 206 -2.54 -11.14 -0.95
CA PHE A 206 -1.87 -12.40 -0.65
C PHE A 206 -2.55 -13.13 0.51
N ALA A 207 -3.81 -13.50 0.31
CA ALA A 207 -4.51 -14.36 1.25
C ALA A 207 -3.79 -15.71 1.44
N PRO A 208 -4.06 -16.46 2.52
CA PRO A 208 -3.21 -17.57 2.95
C PRO A 208 -2.90 -18.63 1.88
N ASP A 209 -3.82 -18.85 0.95
CA ASP A 209 -3.70 -19.88 -0.09
C ASP A 209 -3.23 -19.35 -1.46
N ILE A 210 -2.85 -18.07 -1.54
CA ILE A 210 -2.41 -17.43 -2.79
C ILE A 210 -0.92 -17.66 -3.01
N ALA A 211 -0.59 -18.40 -4.08
CA ALA A 211 0.79 -18.66 -4.50
C ALA A 211 1.57 -17.35 -4.78
N GLY A 212 2.83 -17.34 -4.34
CA GLY A 212 3.72 -16.18 -4.38
C GLY A 212 3.53 -15.17 -3.24
N GLY A 213 2.57 -15.42 -2.34
CA GLY A 213 2.27 -14.50 -1.25
C GLY A 213 3.17 -14.65 -0.02
N ALA A 214 3.96 -15.72 0.12
CA ALA A 214 4.81 -15.96 1.30
C ALA A 214 5.82 -14.83 1.58
N VAL A 215 6.26 -14.14 0.52
CA VAL A 215 7.26 -13.07 0.61
C VAL A 215 6.83 -11.93 1.54
N PHE A 216 5.54 -11.59 1.56
CA PHE A 216 5.09 -10.38 2.25
C PHE A 216 4.97 -10.56 3.77
N PRO A 217 4.33 -11.63 4.31
CA PRO A 217 4.41 -11.98 5.72
C PRO A 217 5.85 -12.07 6.26
N TYR A 218 6.75 -12.69 5.50
CA TYR A 218 8.16 -12.81 5.88
C TYR A 218 8.86 -11.43 5.94
N LEU A 219 8.79 -10.66 4.86
CA LEU A 219 9.48 -9.36 4.78
C LEU A 219 8.95 -8.38 5.82
N GLU A 220 7.62 -8.29 5.99
CA GLU A 220 7.05 -7.39 6.99
C GLU A 220 7.47 -7.82 8.40
N ALA A 221 7.36 -9.09 8.76
CA ALA A 221 7.73 -9.56 10.09
C ALA A 221 9.21 -9.27 10.42
N MET A 222 10.12 -9.63 9.50
CA MET A 222 11.55 -9.48 9.73
C MET A 222 12.04 -8.05 9.59
N ALA A 223 11.46 -7.25 8.68
CA ALA A 223 11.80 -5.84 8.55
C ALA A 223 11.33 -5.03 9.76
N ASN A 224 10.12 -5.27 10.27
CA ASN A 224 9.63 -4.63 11.49
C ASN A 224 10.50 -4.99 12.70
N GLN A 225 10.98 -6.23 12.79
CA GLN A 225 11.95 -6.58 13.82
C GLN A 225 13.30 -5.88 13.64
N ALA A 226 13.84 -5.85 12.43
CA ALA A 226 15.18 -5.31 12.19
C ALA A 226 15.24 -3.78 12.29
N PHE A 227 14.16 -3.10 11.87
CA PHE A 227 14.17 -1.65 11.63
C PHE A 227 13.03 -0.90 12.34
N GLY A 228 12.08 -1.61 12.93
CA GLY A 228 10.85 -1.02 13.45
C GLY A 228 9.84 -0.65 12.36
N MET A 229 8.74 -0.04 12.79
CA MET A 229 7.75 0.58 11.91
C MET A 229 7.88 2.10 11.99
N VAL A 230 7.54 2.80 10.92
CA VAL A 230 7.39 4.26 10.96
C VAL A 230 6.05 4.71 10.40
N ILE A 231 5.44 5.68 11.08
CA ILE A 231 4.32 6.46 10.56
C ILE A 231 4.77 7.91 10.30
N GLY A 232 3.94 8.72 9.66
CA GLY A 232 4.22 10.13 9.44
C GLY A 232 3.95 10.97 10.69
N LYS A 233 4.89 11.83 11.08
CA LYS A 233 4.68 12.81 12.16
C LYS A 233 3.62 13.83 11.71
N GLY A 234 2.58 14.00 12.52
CA GLY A 234 1.40 14.80 12.23
C GLY A 234 0.45 14.22 11.18
N GLY A 235 0.75 13.05 10.61
CA GLY A 235 -0.01 12.43 9.52
C GLY A 235 0.88 11.90 8.39
N ALA A 236 0.40 10.89 7.68
CA ALA A 236 1.11 10.28 6.56
C ALA A 236 1.39 11.23 5.38
N ASP A 237 0.58 12.27 5.21
CA ASP A 237 0.73 13.30 4.18
C ASP A 237 1.99 14.18 4.36
N THR A 238 2.71 14.07 5.48
CA THR A 238 4.03 14.69 5.63
C THR A 238 5.00 14.34 4.49
N VAL A 239 4.86 13.15 3.90
CA VAL A 239 5.64 12.73 2.74
C VAL A 239 5.24 13.50 1.48
N THR A 240 3.95 13.61 1.20
CA THR A 240 3.46 14.29 -0.01
C THR A 240 3.69 15.79 0.09
N ARG A 241 3.48 16.40 1.26
CA ARG A 241 3.81 17.82 1.51
C ARG A 241 5.29 18.11 1.26
N ALA A 242 6.21 17.30 1.80
CA ALA A 242 7.64 17.49 1.60
C ALA A 242 8.05 17.34 0.12
N LEU A 243 7.53 16.32 -0.57
CA LEU A 243 7.75 16.12 -2.01
C LEU A 243 7.27 17.33 -2.83
N ILE A 244 6.05 17.81 -2.56
CA ILE A 244 5.47 18.98 -3.25
C ILE A 244 6.33 20.21 -3.01
N LYS A 245 6.75 20.45 -1.76
CA LYS A 245 7.61 21.59 -1.41
C LYS A 245 8.93 21.54 -2.18
N CYS A 246 9.61 20.39 -2.22
CA CYS A 246 10.84 20.22 -3.00
C CYS A 246 10.61 20.46 -4.50
N ILE A 247 9.46 20.03 -5.03
CA ILE A 247 9.10 20.26 -6.44
C ILE A 247 8.93 21.74 -6.73
N THR A 248 8.18 22.46 -5.89
CA THR A 248 7.90 23.88 -6.07
C THR A 248 9.13 24.75 -5.86
N ASP A 249 9.99 24.41 -4.88
CA ASP A 249 11.24 25.13 -4.63
C ASP A 249 12.22 25.04 -5.82
N ARG A 250 12.08 24.00 -6.65
CA ARG A 250 12.83 23.80 -7.89
C ARG A 250 12.16 24.39 -9.13
N GLY A 251 11.07 25.16 -8.95
CA GLY A 251 10.35 25.83 -10.03
C GLY A 251 9.36 24.94 -10.80
N GLY A 252 9.12 23.72 -10.35
CA GLY A 252 8.03 22.88 -10.88
C GLY A 252 6.68 23.29 -10.33
N SER A 253 5.61 22.74 -10.91
CA SER A 253 4.24 23.04 -10.48
C SER A 253 3.44 21.78 -10.16
N VAL A 254 2.54 21.92 -9.19
CA VAL A 254 1.47 20.96 -8.90
C VAL A 254 0.16 21.73 -9.00
N VAL A 255 -0.62 21.46 -10.04
CA VAL A 255 -1.87 22.16 -10.36
C VAL A 255 -3.02 21.25 -9.96
N CYS A 256 -3.80 21.68 -8.97
CA CYS A 256 -5.01 20.99 -8.51
C CYS A 256 -6.24 21.46 -9.29
N ASP A 257 -7.38 20.80 -9.07
CA ASP A 257 -8.64 21.05 -9.80
C ASP A 257 -8.49 20.97 -11.34
N ALA A 258 -7.50 20.20 -11.80
CA ALA A 258 -7.06 20.11 -13.18
C ALA A 258 -7.29 18.69 -13.72
N ALA A 259 -8.56 18.33 -13.89
CA ALA A 259 -8.93 17.03 -14.42
C ALA A 259 -8.50 16.88 -15.89
N VAL A 260 -7.57 15.97 -16.14
CA VAL A 260 -7.11 15.64 -17.50
C VAL A 260 -8.14 14.75 -18.19
N GLN A 261 -8.66 15.18 -19.34
CA GLN A 261 -9.62 14.40 -20.13
C GLN A 261 -8.97 13.62 -21.26
N GLN A 262 -7.83 14.09 -21.78
CA GLN A 262 -7.21 13.48 -22.96
C GLN A 262 -5.70 13.71 -22.97
N VAL A 263 -4.94 12.71 -23.44
CA VAL A 263 -3.54 12.89 -23.88
C VAL A 263 -3.55 13.31 -25.34
N LEU A 264 -2.90 14.44 -25.65
CA LEU A 264 -2.77 14.94 -27.02
C LEU A 264 -1.69 14.14 -27.75
N ILE A 265 -2.06 13.51 -28.86
CA ILE A 265 -1.18 12.63 -29.64
C ILE A 265 -1.05 13.15 -31.06
N GLU A 266 0.19 13.38 -31.51
CA GLU A 266 0.53 13.79 -32.86
C GLU A 266 1.55 12.81 -33.45
N GLN A 267 1.25 12.25 -34.64
CA GLN A 267 2.14 11.32 -35.34
C GLN A 267 2.63 10.14 -34.46
N GLY A 268 1.74 9.63 -33.60
CA GLY A 268 2.04 8.52 -32.68
C GLY A 268 2.89 8.90 -31.46
N ARG A 269 3.08 10.20 -31.19
CA ARG A 269 3.81 10.73 -30.04
C ARG A 269 2.88 11.54 -29.13
N ALA A 270 2.99 11.36 -27.82
CA ALA A 270 2.32 12.24 -26.86
C ALA A 270 3.02 13.61 -26.83
N VAL A 271 2.25 14.67 -27.07
CA VAL A 271 2.75 16.06 -27.14
C VAL A 271 2.16 16.95 -26.05
N GLY A 272 1.20 16.47 -25.29
CA GLY A 272 0.51 17.28 -24.29
C GLY A 272 -0.70 16.59 -23.67
N ILE A 273 -1.49 17.37 -22.94
CA ILE A 273 -2.74 16.96 -22.30
C ILE A 273 -3.80 18.04 -22.53
N ARG A 274 -5.07 17.62 -22.54
CA ARG A 274 -6.24 18.49 -22.50
C ARG A 274 -6.97 18.33 -21.17
N LEU A 275 -7.25 19.45 -20.52
CA LEU A 275 -8.02 19.50 -19.29
C LEU A 275 -9.53 19.55 -19.56
N ALA A 276 -10.32 19.33 -18.51
CA ALA A 276 -11.76 19.29 -18.58
C ALA A 276 -12.44 20.62 -18.95
N ASP A 277 -11.76 21.74 -18.69
CA ASP A 277 -12.19 23.07 -19.12
C ASP A 277 -11.89 23.37 -20.60
N GLY A 278 -11.25 22.42 -21.30
CA GLY A 278 -10.87 22.53 -22.71
C GLY A 278 -9.50 23.15 -22.95
N SER A 279 -8.76 23.54 -21.91
CA SER A 279 -7.40 24.07 -22.06
C SER A 279 -6.39 22.97 -22.42
N ASP A 280 -5.41 23.34 -23.24
CA ASP A 280 -4.33 22.45 -23.70
C ASP A 280 -2.99 22.85 -23.07
N HIS A 281 -2.26 21.86 -22.57
CA HIS A 281 -0.90 22.00 -22.07
C HIS A 281 0.04 21.09 -22.84
N TYR A 282 1.22 21.59 -23.21
CA TYR A 282 2.16 20.88 -24.09
C TYR A 282 3.45 20.49 -23.36
N ALA A 283 3.97 19.31 -23.72
CA ALA A 283 5.21 18.76 -23.21
C ALA A 283 6.28 18.77 -24.32
N SER A 284 7.48 19.28 -24.03
CA SER A 284 8.59 19.25 -24.99
C SER A 284 9.23 17.85 -25.10
N LYS A 285 9.16 17.05 -24.02
CA LYS A 285 9.77 15.71 -23.95
C LYS A 285 8.76 14.58 -23.79
N SER A 286 7.92 14.60 -22.75
CA SER A 286 7.07 13.43 -22.45
C SER A 286 5.85 13.74 -21.58
N VAL A 287 4.87 12.84 -21.63
CA VAL A 287 3.73 12.79 -20.71
C VAL A 287 3.83 11.53 -19.86
N ILE A 288 3.64 11.66 -18.54
CA ILE A 288 3.61 10.54 -17.61
C ILE A 288 2.22 10.43 -17.00
N ALA A 289 1.58 9.27 -17.10
CA ALA A 289 0.29 9.02 -16.51
C ALA A 289 0.44 8.14 -15.25
N ASN A 290 -0.11 8.59 -14.12
CA ASN A 290 -0.26 7.78 -12.90
C ASN A 290 -1.74 7.52 -12.65
N VAL A 291 -2.29 6.64 -13.48
CA VAL A 291 -3.72 6.29 -13.47
C VAL A 291 -3.91 4.77 -13.49
N ALA A 292 -5.04 4.26 -13.02
CA ALA A 292 -5.37 2.84 -13.19
C ALA A 292 -5.41 2.47 -14.69
N PRO A 293 -5.02 1.24 -15.08
CA PRO A 293 -4.92 0.84 -16.49
C PRO A 293 -6.16 1.15 -17.33
N LYS A 294 -7.36 0.90 -16.80
CA LYS A 294 -8.63 1.23 -17.48
C LYS A 294 -8.83 2.72 -17.69
N ASN A 295 -8.35 3.56 -16.77
CA ASN A 295 -8.43 5.01 -16.92
C ASN A 295 -7.39 5.52 -17.91
N LEU A 296 -6.22 4.88 -18.02
CA LEU A 296 -5.26 5.19 -19.08
C LEU A 296 -5.88 5.01 -20.47
N SER A 297 -6.61 3.91 -20.70
CA SER A 297 -7.32 3.68 -21.97
C SER A 297 -8.30 4.81 -22.32
N LYS A 298 -8.99 5.37 -21.33
CA LYS A 298 -9.92 6.50 -21.55
C LYS A 298 -9.21 7.76 -22.01
N LEU A 299 -7.98 8.00 -21.54
CA LEU A 299 -7.22 9.21 -21.85
C LEU A 299 -6.56 9.17 -23.24
N ILE A 300 -6.22 7.98 -23.74
CA ILE A 300 -5.43 7.81 -24.97
C ILE A 300 -6.22 7.29 -26.16
N GLY A 301 -7.41 6.72 -25.92
CA GLY A 301 -8.20 6.03 -26.95
C GLY A 301 -7.60 4.68 -27.35
N ASP A 302 -7.98 4.19 -28.53
CA ASP A 302 -7.50 2.91 -29.05
C ASP A 302 -6.07 3.03 -29.58
N THR A 303 -5.25 2.00 -29.34
CA THR A 303 -3.84 1.96 -29.77
C THR A 303 -3.52 0.65 -30.50
N ASP A 304 -2.71 -0.23 -29.90
CA ASP A 304 -2.48 -1.59 -30.34
C ASP A 304 -3.45 -2.55 -29.62
N PRO A 305 -4.15 -3.45 -30.33
CA PRO A 305 -5.12 -4.36 -29.74
C PRO A 305 -4.59 -5.21 -28.58
N THR A 306 -3.29 -5.57 -28.59
CA THR A 306 -2.69 -6.36 -27.50
C THR A 306 -2.55 -5.50 -26.25
N TYR A 307 -2.06 -4.26 -26.40
CA TYR A 307 -1.96 -3.30 -25.31
C TYR A 307 -3.31 -2.93 -24.73
N ASP A 308 -4.28 -2.60 -25.57
CA ASP A 308 -5.62 -2.18 -25.14
C ASP A 308 -6.34 -3.30 -24.37
N LYS A 309 -6.23 -4.55 -24.85
CA LYS A 309 -6.75 -5.72 -24.13
C LYS A 309 -6.06 -5.90 -22.77
N GLY A 310 -4.76 -5.66 -22.68
CA GLY A 310 -4.02 -5.72 -21.43
C GLY A 310 -4.55 -4.73 -20.39
N LEU A 311 -4.74 -3.47 -20.79
CA LEU A 311 -5.30 -2.43 -19.91
C LEU A 311 -6.74 -2.74 -19.48
N GLN A 312 -7.58 -3.26 -20.39
CA GLN A 312 -8.98 -3.59 -20.10
C GLN A 312 -9.14 -4.82 -19.20
N SER A 313 -8.29 -5.83 -19.38
CA SER A 313 -8.33 -7.09 -18.62
C SER A 313 -7.54 -7.07 -17.31
N PHE A 314 -6.89 -5.94 -17.00
CA PHE A 314 -6.20 -5.73 -15.75
C PHE A 314 -7.15 -5.90 -14.56
N ARG A 315 -6.77 -6.77 -13.62
CA ARG A 315 -7.60 -7.18 -12.50
C ARG A 315 -7.24 -6.39 -11.25
N HIS A 316 -8.26 -5.82 -10.63
CA HIS A 316 -8.14 -5.18 -9.33
C HIS A 316 -8.25 -6.22 -8.21
N ALA A 317 -7.60 -5.94 -7.09
CA ALA A 317 -7.75 -6.71 -5.85
C ALA A 317 -9.10 -6.39 -5.18
N PRO A 318 -9.53 -7.19 -4.20
CA PRO A 318 -10.65 -6.81 -3.36
C PRO A 318 -10.49 -5.42 -2.73
N GLY A 319 -11.63 -4.77 -2.52
CA GLY A 319 -11.72 -3.44 -1.95
C GLY A 319 -11.51 -3.41 -0.44
N THR A 320 -11.58 -2.20 0.10
CA THR A 320 -11.43 -1.90 1.52
C THR A 320 -12.53 -0.94 1.97
N LEU A 321 -13.05 -1.14 3.18
CA LEU A 321 -13.86 -0.13 3.87
C LEU A 321 -13.04 0.48 5.00
N MET A 322 -13.02 1.80 5.09
CA MET A 322 -12.30 2.53 6.14
C MET A 322 -13.26 3.00 7.22
N ILE A 323 -12.83 2.96 8.47
CA ILE A 323 -13.55 3.59 9.58
C ILE A 323 -12.55 4.43 10.37
N HIS A 324 -12.72 5.75 10.32
CA HIS A 324 -11.94 6.70 11.11
C HIS A 324 -12.73 7.06 12.36
N LEU A 325 -12.10 6.98 13.52
CA LEU A 325 -12.74 7.24 14.81
C LEU A 325 -11.93 8.28 15.60
N ALA A 326 -12.56 9.40 15.94
CA ALA A 326 -12.09 10.25 17.04
C ALA A 326 -12.51 9.60 18.35
N MET A 327 -11.57 9.46 19.28
CA MET A 327 -11.73 8.65 20.48
C MET A 327 -11.43 9.45 21.74
N GLU A 328 -12.25 9.21 22.76
CA GLU A 328 -12.02 9.67 24.14
C GLU A 328 -10.79 9.00 24.74
N ASP A 329 -10.62 7.71 24.50
CA ASP A 329 -9.49 6.90 24.93
C ASP A 329 -9.28 5.71 23.97
N LEU A 330 -8.10 5.10 23.96
CA LEU A 330 -7.82 3.88 23.18
C LEU A 330 -8.66 2.67 23.68
N PRO A 331 -8.80 1.62 22.85
CA PRO A 331 -9.52 0.40 23.24
C PRO A 331 -8.92 -0.24 24.50
N ASP A 332 -9.77 -0.71 25.41
CA ASP A 332 -9.35 -1.52 26.55
C ASP A 332 -9.27 -2.99 26.12
N TRP A 333 -8.13 -3.35 25.54
CA TRP A 333 -7.91 -4.69 25.00
C TRP A 333 -7.98 -5.76 26.09
N THR A 334 -8.92 -6.70 25.95
CA THR A 334 -9.15 -7.77 26.93
C THR A 334 -7.94 -8.69 27.10
N ALA A 335 -7.23 -8.96 26.00
CA ALA A 335 -6.10 -9.88 26.00
C ALA A 335 -4.89 -9.34 26.76
N ALA A 336 -4.62 -8.04 26.65
CA ALA A 336 -3.50 -7.36 27.31
C ALA A 336 -3.55 -5.84 27.16
N PRO A 337 -3.29 -5.06 28.23
CA PRO A 337 -3.20 -3.60 28.14
C PRO A 337 -2.06 -3.13 27.22
N GLU A 338 -0.98 -3.91 27.07
CA GLU A 338 0.18 -3.61 26.22
C GLU A 338 -0.18 -3.46 24.73
N LEU A 339 -1.32 -4.02 24.29
CA LEU A 339 -1.81 -3.85 22.93
C LEU A 339 -2.09 -2.37 22.59
N ARG A 340 -2.29 -1.50 23.58
CA ARG A 340 -2.46 -0.04 23.39
C ARG A 340 -1.21 0.65 22.84
N ASP A 341 -0.04 0.05 23.00
CA ASP A 341 1.25 0.65 22.60
C ASP A 341 1.66 0.29 21.16
N TYR A 342 0.97 -0.66 20.53
CA TYR A 342 1.29 -1.14 19.19
C TYR A 342 0.72 -0.22 18.08
N ALA A 343 1.49 0.02 17.02
CA ALA A 343 0.99 0.82 15.89
C ALA A 343 -0.19 0.15 15.18
N TYR A 344 -0.14 -1.18 15.00
CA TYR A 344 -1.27 -1.98 14.51
C TYR A 344 -1.67 -3.11 15.46
N VAL A 345 -2.97 -3.34 15.58
CA VAL A 345 -3.56 -4.55 16.15
C VAL A 345 -4.47 -5.20 15.10
N HIS A 346 -4.15 -6.42 14.67
CA HIS A 346 -4.95 -7.19 13.71
C HIS A 346 -5.99 -8.04 14.45
N LEU A 347 -7.22 -8.01 13.93
CA LEU A 347 -8.30 -8.93 14.27
C LEU A 347 -8.48 -9.89 13.10
N ALA A 348 -7.67 -10.95 13.11
CA ALA A 348 -7.59 -11.99 12.07
C ALA A 348 -7.27 -13.33 12.74
N PRO A 349 -8.29 -14.06 13.25
CA PRO A 349 -8.07 -15.11 14.25
C PRO A 349 -7.37 -16.36 13.70
N SER A 350 -7.39 -16.61 12.39
CA SER A 350 -6.73 -17.78 11.79
C SER A 350 -6.50 -17.63 10.29
N LEU A 351 -5.63 -18.46 9.74
CA LEU A 351 -5.44 -18.60 8.30
C LEU A 351 -6.75 -18.96 7.58
N ASP A 352 -7.57 -19.83 8.19
CA ASP A 352 -8.82 -20.28 7.57
C ASP A 352 -9.87 -19.17 7.51
N GLN A 353 -9.95 -18.33 8.55
CA GLN A 353 -10.81 -17.15 8.53
C GLN A 353 -10.38 -16.18 7.43
N MET A 354 -9.08 -15.88 7.34
CA MET A 354 -8.54 -14.98 6.30
C MET A 354 -8.79 -15.50 4.89
N ALA A 355 -8.59 -16.80 4.66
CA ALA A 355 -8.87 -17.45 3.39
C ALA A 355 -10.36 -17.37 3.02
N ARG A 356 -11.26 -17.66 3.96
CA ARG A 356 -12.72 -17.52 3.75
C ARG A 356 -13.11 -16.08 3.44
N CYS A 357 -12.62 -15.11 4.23
CA CYS A 357 -12.88 -13.69 4.01
C CYS A 357 -12.48 -13.25 2.60
N PHE A 358 -11.29 -13.64 2.15
CA PHE A 358 -10.81 -13.32 0.81
C PHE A 358 -11.70 -13.93 -0.29
N GLN A 359 -12.06 -15.21 -0.17
CA GLN A 359 -12.89 -15.88 -1.17
C GLN A 359 -14.32 -15.33 -1.21
N GLN A 360 -14.89 -14.95 -0.06
CA GLN A 360 -16.19 -14.28 0.00
C GLN A 360 -16.15 -12.94 -0.75
N ALA A 361 -15.14 -12.11 -0.50
CA ALA A 361 -14.98 -10.84 -1.20
C ALA A 361 -14.77 -11.04 -2.72
N GLN A 362 -13.96 -12.01 -3.13
CA GLN A 362 -13.77 -12.37 -4.54
C GLN A 362 -15.05 -12.84 -5.22
N ALA A 363 -15.95 -13.50 -4.48
CA ALA A 363 -17.27 -13.91 -4.97
C ALA A 363 -18.28 -12.74 -5.04
N GLY A 364 -17.89 -11.53 -4.63
CA GLY A 364 -18.79 -10.38 -4.53
C GLY A 364 -19.64 -10.38 -3.27
N LEU A 365 -19.30 -11.17 -2.25
CA LEU A 365 -20.04 -11.23 -1.00
C LEU A 365 -19.41 -10.33 0.06
N LEU A 366 -20.22 -9.60 0.82
CA LEU A 366 -19.77 -8.99 2.06
C LEU A 366 -19.29 -10.13 3.00
N PRO A 367 -18.06 -10.07 3.52
CA PRO A 367 -17.58 -11.12 4.40
C PRO A 367 -18.38 -11.17 5.71
N GLN A 368 -18.67 -12.38 6.16
CA GLN A 368 -19.32 -12.60 7.45
C GLN A 368 -18.41 -12.20 8.62
N GLU A 369 -17.11 -12.43 8.47
CA GLU A 369 -16.09 -12.12 9.46
C GLU A 369 -14.93 -11.47 8.70
N PRO A 370 -14.93 -10.15 8.50
CA PRO A 370 -13.81 -9.46 7.85
C PRO A 370 -12.57 -9.46 8.75
N VAL A 371 -11.39 -9.34 8.13
CA VAL A 371 -10.17 -8.93 8.81
C VAL A 371 -10.25 -7.45 9.14
N VAL A 372 -10.00 -7.07 10.39
CA VAL A 372 -9.93 -5.66 10.80
C VAL A 372 -8.51 -5.34 11.22
N VAL A 373 -7.88 -4.38 10.54
CA VAL A 373 -6.61 -3.80 10.96
C VAL A 373 -6.91 -2.54 11.76
N VAL A 374 -6.51 -2.52 13.03
CA VAL A 374 -6.71 -1.38 13.92
C VAL A 374 -5.40 -0.63 14.07
N GLY A 375 -5.29 0.52 13.42
CA GLY A 375 -4.19 1.47 13.57
C GLY A 375 -4.42 2.40 14.76
N GLN A 376 -3.38 2.58 15.58
CA GLN A 376 -3.40 3.42 16.78
C GLN A 376 -2.35 4.55 16.65
N PRO A 377 -2.44 5.45 15.67
CA PRO A 377 -1.33 6.37 15.38
C PRO A 377 -1.04 7.34 16.52
N THR A 378 -2.01 7.67 17.38
CA THR A 378 -1.78 8.50 18.57
C THR A 378 -1.02 7.81 19.70
N ALA A 379 -0.88 6.48 19.67
CA ALA A 379 0.04 5.77 20.58
C ALA A 379 1.51 6.07 20.24
N ILE A 380 1.78 6.40 18.96
CA ILE A 380 3.12 6.67 18.44
C ILE A 380 3.35 8.18 18.29
N ASP A 381 2.32 8.92 17.88
CA ASP A 381 2.36 10.36 17.68
C ASP A 381 1.14 11.07 18.30
N PRO A 382 1.26 11.53 19.56
CA PRO A 382 0.18 12.20 20.26
C PRO A 382 -0.29 13.52 19.62
N THR A 383 0.50 14.15 18.74
CA THR A 383 0.14 15.44 18.13
C THR A 383 -1.04 15.36 17.15
N ARG A 384 -1.50 14.14 16.85
CA ARG A 384 -2.59 13.88 15.91
C ARG A 384 -3.99 14.02 16.51
N ALA A 385 -4.09 14.27 17.81
CA ALA A 385 -5.35 14.49 18.50
C ALA A 385 -5.17 15.53 19.61
N PRO A 386 -6.26 16.11 20.16
CA PRO A 386 -6.19 16.92 21.36
C PRO A 386 -5.59 16.15 22.56
N ASP A 387 -5.05 16.88 23.53
CA ASP A 387 -4.42 16.28 24.71
C ASP A 387 -5.30 15.23 25.39
N GLY A 388 -4.74 14.03 25.57
CA GLY A 388 -5.43 12.89 26.19
C GLY A 388 -6.49 12.21 25.33
N LYS A 389 -6.66 12.63 24.07
CA LYS A 389 -7.57 12.02 23.10
C LYS A 389 -6.80 11.21 22.07
N HIS A 390 -7.52 10.38 21.32
CA HIS A 390 -6.93 9.45 20.39
C HIS A 390 -7.65 9.42 19.05
N VAL A 391 -6.97 8.91 18.04
CA VAL A 391 -7.60 8.49 16.78
C VAL A 391 -7.39 6.99 16.58
N LEU A 392 -8.43 6.31 16.11
CA LEU A 392 -8.31 4.95 15.58
C LEU A 392 -8.57 4.96 14.08
N TRP A 393 -7.71 4.24 13.37
CA TRP A 393 -7.78 4.02 11.94
C TRP A 393 -8.12 2.55 11.73
N LEU A 394 -9.34 2.23 11.30
CA LEU A 394 -9.75 0.85 11.03
C LEU A 394 -9.79 0.61 9.52
N GLN A 395 -9.02 -0.37 9.08
CA GLN A 395 -9.05 -0.87 7.71
C GLN A 395 -9.71 -2.24 7.69
N VAL A 396 -10.90 -2.31 7.09
CA VAL A 396 -11.68 -3.53 6.96
C VAL A 396 -11.32 -4.21 5.65
N ARG A 397 -10.57 -5.32 5.77
CA ARG A 397 -10.09 -6.14 4.66
C ARG A 397 -10.79 -7.50 4.70
N MET A 398 -11.11 -8.15 3.61
CA MET A 398 -11.29 -7.65 2.26
C MET A 398 -12.78 -7.46 2.03
N VAL A 399 -13.22 -6.42 1.33
CA VAL A 399 -14.63 -6.27 0.94
C VAL A 399 -14.78 -6.26 -0.58
N PRO A 400 -15.92 -6.67 -1.15
CA PRO A 400 -16.08 -6.67 -2.60
C PRO A 400 -16.25 -5.24 -3.15
N GLY A 401 -15.70 -4.97 -4.34
CA GLY A 401 -16.00 -3.71 -5.04
C GLY A 401 -17.47 -3.60 -5.46
N GLU A 402 -18.07 -4.73 -5.87
CA GLU A 402 -19.48 -4.86 -6.23
C GLU A 402 -20.18 -5.88 -5.32
N ILE A 403 -21.28 -5.50 -4.68
CA ILE A 403 -22.00 -6.36 -3.74
C ILE A 403 -23.02 -7.22 -4.48
N LYS A 404 -22.75 -8.52 -4.55
CA LYS A 404 -23.66 -9.56 -5.07
C LYS A 404 -24.48 -10.21 -3.96
N GLY A 405 -23.99 -10.17 -2.74
CA GLY A 405 -24.63 -10.79 -1.58
C GLY A 405 -23.91 -10.47 -0.28
N ASP A 406 -24.42 -11.07 0.80
CA ASP A 406 -23.79 -11.07 2.11
C ASP A 406 -23.58 -12.51 2.55
N ALA A 407 -22.35 -12.86 2.93
CA ALA A 407 -22.04 -14.23 3.32
C ALA A 407 -22.74 -14.65 4.63
N ALA A 408 -23.10 -13.69 5.48
CA ALA A 408 -23.87 -13.96 6.70
C ALA A 408 -25.39 -14.00 6.47
N GLY A 409 -25.88 -13.45 5.36
CA GLY A 409 -27.32 -13.34 5.07
C GLY A 409 -28.06 -12.27 5.89
N GLU A 410 -27.35 -11.34 6.52
CA GLU A 410 -27.89 -10.30 7.40
C GLU A 410 -28.06 -8.95 6.68
N ILE A 411 -27.17 -8.65 5.73
CA ILE A 411 -27.18 -7.40 4.96
C ILE A 411 -27.84 -7.64 3.60
N ALA A 412 -29.09 -7.14 3.45
CA ALA A 412 -29.86 -7.26 2.21
C ALA A 412 -29.40 -6.28 1.11
N ALA A 413 -28.72 -5.19 1.47
CA ALA A 413 -28.25 -4.18 0.53
C ALA A 413 -27.29 -4.77 -0.52
N ARG A 414 -27.33 -4.20 -1.74
CA ARG A 414 -26.49 -4.59 -2.88
C ARG A 414 -25.70 -3.41 -3.47
N ASP A 415 -25.78 -2.27 -2.81
CA ASP A 415 -24.99 -1.08 -3.09
C ASP A 415 -24.29 -0.61 -1.82
N TRP A 416 -23.13 0.02 -1.99
CA TRP A 416 -22.32 0.47 -0.86
C TRP A 416 -22.92 1.64 -0.12
N GLN A 417 -23.77 2.46 -0.76
CA GLN A 417 -24.44 3.58 -0.10
C GLN A 417 -25.34 3.11 1.06
N GLN A 418 -26.00 1.95 0.90
CA GLN A 418 -26.85 1.35 1.93
C GLN A 418 -26.12 0.31 2.81
N ALA A 419 -25.10 -0.35 2.27
CA ALA A 419 -24.39 -1.42 2.98
C ALA A 419 -23.27 -0.92 3.92
N ALA A 420 -22.66 0.25 3.65
CA ALA A 420 -21.45 0.69 4.33
C ALA A 420 -21.61 0.78 5.86
N ALA A 421 -22.69 1.39 6.34
CA ALA A 421 -22.94 1.52 7.78
C ALA A 421 -23.13 0.16 8.47
N GLN A 422 -23.80 -0.80 7.81
CA GLN A 422 -24.02 -2.14 8.36
C GLN A 422 -22.72 -2.96 8.37
N MET A 423 -21.93 -2.86 7.31
CA MET A 423 -20.62 -3.52 7.24
C MET A 423 -19.64 -2.92 8.27
N ALA A 424 -19.68 -1.61 8.48
CA ALA A 424 -18.90 -0.95 9.53
C ALA A 424 -19.36 -1.37 10.93
N ALA A 425 -20.67 -1.48 11.16
CA ALA A 425 -21.20 -2.00 12.42
C ALA A 425 -20.67 -3.41 12.72
N ARG A 426 -20.68 -4.31 11.73
CA ARG A 426 -20.10 -5.66 11.83
C ARG A 426 -18.61 -5.65 12.19
N ALA A 427 -17.81 -4.77 11.58
CA ALA A 427 -16.40 -4.63 11.93
C ALA A 427 -16.20 -4.10 13.37
N LEU A 428 -17.06 -3.18 13.82
CA LEU A 428 -17.05 -2.67 15.19
C LEU A 428 -17.56 -3.70 16.21
N ASP A 429 -18.46 -4.62 15.81
CA ASP A 429 -18.89 -5.72 16.67
C ASP A 429 -17.70 -6.65 16.94
N ILE A 430 -16.89 -6.93 15.92
CA ILE A 430 -15.63 -7.68 16.08
C ILE A 430 -14.67 -6.91 17.00
N LEU A 431 -14.51 -5.59 16.83
CA LEU A 431 -13.67 -4.82 17.76
C LEU A 431 -14.17 -4.90 19.21
N GLU A 432 -15.48 -4.83 19.43
CA GLU A 432 -16.10 -4.94 20.75
C GLU A 432 -15.87 -6.30 21.43
N THR A 433 -15.76 -7.41 20.68
CA THR A 433 -15.45 -8.70 21.30
C THR A 433 -14.02 -8.76 21.86
N HIS A 434 -13.10 -7.98 21.28
CA HIS A 434 -11.71 -7.90 21.73
C HIS A 434 -11.46 -6.79 22.77
N ALA A 435 -12.23 -5.70 22.70
CA ALA A 435 -12.13 -4.55 23.59
C ALA A 435 -13.52 -4.00 23.98
N PRO A 436 -14.22 -4.67 24.92
CA PRO A 436 -15.54 -4.27 25.37
C PRO A 436 -15.61 -2.82 25.86
N GLY A 437 -16.60 -2.07 25.40
CA GLY A 437 -16.82 -0.67 25.75
C GLY A 437 -16.16 0.35 24.82
N THR A 438 -15.46 -0.11 23.77
CA THR A 438 -14.78 0.78 22.81
C THR A 438 -15.74 1.76 22.14
N ARG A 439 -16.96 1.34 21.79
CA ARG A 439 -17.97 2.21 21.16
C ARG A 439 -18.39 3.37 22.05
N ALA A 440 -18.42 3.17 23.36
CA ALA A 440 -18.74 4.23 24.31
C ALA A 440 -17.66 5.32 24.37
N LYS A 441 -16.45 5.01 23.89
CA LYS A 441 -15.32 5.95 23.78
C LYS A 441 -15.29 6.71 22.44
N ILE A 442 -16.17 6.42 21.48
CA ILE A 442 -16.17 7.10 20.18
C ILE A 442 -16.78 8.51 20.33
N ILE A 443 -15.98 9.54 20.02
CA ILE A 443 -16.40 10.94 19.96
C ILE A 443 -17.05 11.24 18.60
N GLY A 444 -16.41 10.79 17.51
CA GLY A 444 -16.86 11.05 16.15
C GLY A 444 -16.38 9.95 15.20
N GLN A 445 -17.13 9.76 14.11
CA GLN A 445 -16.89 8.65 13.19
C GLN A 445 -17.06 9.07 11.72
N ARG A 446 -16.18 8.55 10.86
CA ARG A 446 -16.29 8.63 9.41
C ARG A 446 -16.06 7.25 8.78
N ILE A 447 -17.10 6.70 8.16
CA ILE A 447 -17.04 5.43 7.43
C ILE A 447 -16.85 5.74 5.96
N VAL A 448 -15.80 5.25 5.31
CA VAL A 448 -15.54 5.46 3.88
C VAL A 448 -15.68 4.14 3.14
N SER A 449 -16.69 4.06 2.27
CA SER A 449 -16.96 2.87 1.47
C SER A 449 -15.97 2.70 0.30
N PRO A 450 -15.85 1.50 -0.29
CA PRO A 450 -15.09 1.27 -1.51
C PRO A 450 -15.40 2.23 -2.66
N ILE A 451 -16.67 2.60 -2.84
CA ILE A 451 -17.07 3.50 -3.95
C ILE A 451 -16.66 4.94 -3.66
N GLU A 452 -16.66 5.34 -2.39
CA GLU A 452 -16.18 6.67 -1.99
C GLU A 452 -14.67 6.77 -2.15
N LEU A 453 -13.91 5.70 -1.84
CA LEU A 453 -12.48 5.64 -2.11
C LEU A 453 -12.19 5.76 -3.61
N GLU A 454 -12.94 5.08 -4.47
CA GLU A 454 -12.79 5.18 -5.92
C GLU A 454 -13.21 6.56 -6.46
N ALA A 455 -14.29 7.13 -5.95
CA ALA A 455 -14.78 8.45 -6.36
C ALA A 455 -13.79 9.56 -6.02
N ASP A 456 -13.18 9.48 -4.84
CA ASP A 456 -12.13 10.39 -4.39
C ASP A 456 -10.82 10.19 -5.17
N ASN A 457 -10.40 8.95 -5.37
CA ASN A 457 -9.22 8.60 -6.13
C ASN A 457 -9.54 7.48 -7.14
N PRO A 458 -9.69 7.81 -8.44
CA PRO A 458 -10.07 6.85 -9.49
C PRO A 458 -9.09 5.70 -9.70
N ASN A 459 -7.93 5.71 -9.02
CA ASN A 459 -6.99 4.61 -9.02
C ASN A 459 -7.37 3.50 -8.03
N LEU A 460 -8.26 3.80 -7.08
CA LEU A 460 -8.73 2.87 -6.05
C LEU A 460 -9.97 2.11 -6.53
N VAL A 461 -9.90 1.52 -7.73
CA VAL A 461 -11.04 0.89 -8.42
C VAL A 461 -11.70 -0.18 -7.54
N GLY A 462 -12.99 -0.05 -7.26
CA GLY A 462 -13.73 -0.92 -6.35
C GLY A 462 -13.21 -0.89 -4.91
N GLY A 463 -12.56 0.20 -4.49
CA GLY A 463 -11.90 0.35 -3.19
C GLY A 463 -10.53 -0.34 -3.08
N ASP A 464 -9.95 -0.79 -4.21
CA ASP A 464 -8.65 -1.45 -4.26
C ASP A 464 -7.50 -0.48 -3.96
N GLN A 465 -7.01 -0.50 -2.72
CA GLN A 465 -5.88 0.35 -2.27
C GLN A 465 -4.52 -0.01 -2.89
N ILE A 466 -4.42 -1.13 -3.62
CA ILE A 466 -3.19 -1.60 -4.27
C ILE A 466 -3.22 -1.44 -5.79
N CYS A 467 -4.30 -0.89 -6.36
CA CYS A 467 -4.47 -0.56 -7.79
C CYS A 467 -4.08 -1.73 -8.70
N GLY A 468 -4.49 -2.95 -8.34
CA GLY A 468 -4.26 -4.15 -9.12
C GLY A 468 -3.74 -5.32 -8.30
N SER A 469 -4.26 -6.51 -8.56
CA SER A 469 -3.83 -7.78 -7.97
C SER A 469 -2.33 -8.04 -8.07
N HIS A 470 -1.73 -8.58 -6.99
CA HIS A 470 -0.33 -9.01 -6.88
C HIS A 470 -0.16 -10.52 -7.12
N HIS A 471 -1.21 -11.23 -7.55
CA HIS A 471 -1.09 -12.63 -7.94
C HIS A 471 -0.06 -12.79 -9.07
N LEU A 472 0.67 -13.91 -9.07
CA LEU A 472 1.75 -14.22 -10.03
C LEU A 472 1.37 -14.05 -11.51
N SER A 473 0.09 -14.26 -11.85
CA SER A 473 -0.41 -14.11 -13.23
C SER A 473 -0.54 -12.66 -13.71
N GLN A 474 -0.38 -11.68 -12.83
CA GLN A 474 -0.42 -10.24 -13.14
C GLN A 474 0.78 -9.47 -12.58
N HIS A 475 1.44 -9.96 -11.54
CA HIS A 475 2.54 -9.26 -10.88
C HIS A 475 3.89 -9.47 -11.60
N PHE A 476 4.97 -8.89 -11.08
CA PHE A 476 6.31 -8.95 -11.68
C PHE A 476 6.32 -8.42 -13.13
N VAL A 477 6.87 -9.20 -14.06
CA VAL A 477 7.00 -8.85 -15.49
C VAL A 477 5.66 -8.66 -16.21
N TYR A 478 4.56 -9.08 -15.59
CA TYR A 478 3.21 -8.98 -16.14
C TYR A 478 2.47 -7.72 -15.69
N ARG A 479 3.08 -6.85 -14.87
CA ARG A 479 2.44 -5.63 -14.34
C ARG A 479 2.94 -4.37 -15.06
N PRO A 480 2.09 -3.56 -15.73
CA PRO A 480 0.64 -3.74 -15.92
C PRO A 480 0.31 -4.79 -16.99
N GLN A 481 1.26 -5.05 -17.89
CA GLN A 481 1.20 -6.15 -18.84
C GLN A 481 2.62 -6.57 -19.23
N ARG A 482 2.75 -7.76 -19.83
CA ARG A 482 4.03 -8.28 -20.32
C ARG A 482 4.71 -7.28 -21.26
N GLY A 483 6.00 -7.03 -21.00
CA GLY A 483 6.85 -6.16 -21.81
C GLY A 483 6.69 -4.66 -21.54
N ARG A 484 5.80 -4.27 -20.62
CA ARG A 484 5.53 -2.87 -20.25
C ARG A 484 5.76 -2.59 -18.76
N SER A 485 6.44 -3.48 -18.06
CA SER A 485 6.73 -3.33 -16.62
C SER A 485 7.67 -2.17 -16.28
N ASP A 486 8.28 -1.55 -17.29
CA ASP A 486 9.10 -0.35 -17.15
C ASP A 486 8.33 0.96 -17.45
N GLY A 487 7.00 0.87 -17.52
CA GLY A 487 6.12 1.99 -17.79
C GLY A 487 6.06 2.44 -19.25
N THR A 488 6.69 1.76 -20.21
CA THR A 488 6.51 2.13 -21.63
C THR A 488 5.08 1.90 -22.11
N THR A 489 4.66 2.67 -23.11
CA THR A 489 3.41 2.46 -23.84
C THR A 489 3.68 2.29 -25.35
N PRO A 490 2.68 1.92 -26.18
CA PRO A 490 2.81 1.97 -27.64
C PRO A 490 2.94 3.38 -28.20
N ILE A 491 2.49 4.40 -27.47
CA ILE A 491 2.58 5.81 -27.86
C ILE A 491 3.97 6.33 -27.46
N LYS A 492 4.68 6.89 -28.43
CA LYS A 492 6.01 7.44 -28.19
C LYS A 492 5.92 8.59 -27.16
N ASP A 493 6.86 8.62 -26.23
CA ASP A 493 6.98 9.64 -25.19
C ASP A 493 5.79 9.74 -24.21
N LEU A 494 4.90 8.73 -24.21
CA LEU A 494 3.93 8.49 -23.15
C LEU A 494 4.42 7.35 -22.26
N TYR A 495 4.44 7.59 -20.96
CA TYR A 495 4.83 6.61 -19.95
C TYR A 495 3.74 6.44 -18.89
N HIS A 496 3.68 5.24 -18.31
CA HIS A 496 2.80 4.87 -17.21
C HIS A 496 3.63 4.69 -15.93
N THR A 497 3.16 5.22 -14.81
CA THR A 497 3.72 4.95 -13.48
C THR A 497 2.60 4.68 -12.48
N GLY A 498 2.97 4.51 -11.21
CA GLY A 498 2.03 4.26 -10.11
C GLY A 498 1.95 2.80 -9.70
N ALA A 499 1.03 2.53 -8.79
CA ALA A 499 0.86 1.20 -8.19
C ALA A 499 0.48 0.11 -9.21
N ALA A 500 -0.08 0.48 -10.36
CA ALA A 500 -0.38 -0.46 -11.45
C ALA A 500 0.84 -0.87 -12.29
N VAL A 501 2.00 -0.24 -12.08
CA VAL A 501 3.26 -0.52 -12.77
C VAL A 501 4.25 -1.11 -11.77
N TRP A 502 5.09 -2.05 -12.21
CA TRP A 502 6.15 -2.62 -11.37
C TRP A 502 7.04 -1.52 -10.75
N PRO A 503 7.50 -1.63 -9.49
CA PRO A 503 7.33 -2.73 -8.51
C PRO A 503 5.92 -3.01 -7.98
N GLY A 504 4.98 -2.09 -8.14
CA GLY A 504 3.59 -2.27 -7.73
C GLY A 504 3.20 -1.36 -6.58
N ALA A 505 2.32 -1.88 -5.72
CA ALA A 505 1.66 -1.10 -4.69
C ALA A 505 2.53 -0.79 -3.47
N GLY A 506 1.93 -0.04 -2.53
CA GLY A 506 2.57 0.43 -1.31
C GLY A 506 3.08 1.86 -1.43
N THR A 507 3.53 2.40 -0.30
CA THR A 507 4.05 3.77 -0.17
C THR A 507 5.53 3.89 -0.58
N GLY A 508 6.15 2.81 -1.06
CA GLY A 508 7.61 2.70 -1.25
C GLY A 508 8.25 3.46 -2.41
N ALA A 509 7.52 4.35 -3.11
CA ALA A 509 8.05 5.21 -4.19
C ALA A 509 8.67 4.51 -5.43
N GLY A 510 8.69 3.17 -5.47
CA GLY A 510 9.43 2.38 -6.46
C GLY A 510 9.10 2.70 -7.92
N PRO A 511 7.83 2.60 -8.36
CA PRO A 511 7.47 2.85 -9.76
C PRO A 511 7.86 4.26 -10.25
N GLY A 512 7.63 5.27 -9.41
CA GLY A 512 7.99 6.66 -9.71
C GLY A 512 9.49 6.85 -9.82
N TYR A 513 10.25 6.28 -8.88
CA TYR A 513 11.70 6.40 -8.83
C TYR A 513 12.37 5.74 -10.04
N LEU A 514 11.98 4.49 -10.38
CA LEU A 514 12.54 3.78 -11.53
C LEU A 514 12.24 4.50 -12.85
N LEU A 515 11.03 5.02 -13.02
CA LEU A 515 10.67 5.76 -14.23
C LEU A 515 11.47 7.07 -14.32
N GLY A 516 11.56 7.84 -13.24
CA GLY A 516 12.35 9.07 -13.20
C GLY A 516 13.82 8.83 -13.56
N LYS A 517 14.43 7.74 -13.05
CA LYS A 517 15.82 7.37 -13.41
C LYS A 517 15.92 7.00 -14.89
N LYS A 518 14.99 6.21 -15.42
CA LYS A 518 14.97 5.81 -16.84
C LYS A 518 14.88 6.99 -17.80
N LEU A 519 14.11 8.02 -17.47
CA LEU A 519 13.93 9.20 -18.33
C LEU A 519 15.06 10.23 -18.20
N THR A 520 16.04 9.97 -17.34
CA THR A 520 17.18 10.88 -17.08
C THR A 520 18.54 10.24 -17.35
N THR A 521 18.54 9.01 -17.85
CA THR A 521 19.69 8.31 -18.44
C THR A 521 19.65 8.46 -19.96
#